data_AF-A0A0M3IW31-F1
#
_entry.id   AF-A0A0M3IW31-F1
#
_cell.length_a   1.000
_cell.length_b   1.000
_cell.length_c   1.000
_cell.angle_alpha   90.00
_cell.angle_beta   90.00
_cell.angle_gamma   90.00
#
_symmetry.space_group_name_H-M   'P 1'
#
loop_
_entity.id
_entity.type
_entity.pdbx_description
1 polymer ?
#
loop_
_entity_poly.entity_id
_entity_poly.type
_entity_poly.pdbx_seq_one_letter_code
_entity_poly.pdbx_strand_id
1 'polypeptide(L)'
;MNFLVDLFDGEHNFDSVTSIARRKHITIGSQFRKSLDLLISQLSKCEPFFIRCIKPNEMKKPLVFDRDLVCRQLRYSGMMETIRIRKAGYPIRHDYKSFVHRYRVLVNGIGPADMVDCYTAAKKICETVLGAKADFQLGRTKVFLKDAQDLFLQQERERMLNERIITIQKTVRGWIQRKRFAKMRIAAVMIQKHWRGHVQRKRYQQERERMLNERIITIQKTVRGWIQRKRFAKMRIAAVMIQKHWRGHVQRKRYQQVDDFISYITKIIK
;
A
#
# COMPACT_ATOMS: atom_id res chain seq x y z
N MET A 1 -21.12 -20.09 -64.55
CA MET A 1 -21.96 -21.27 -64.81
C MET A 1 -21.79 -22.35 -63.74
N ASN A 2 -20.64 -22.46 -63.05
CA ASN A 2 -20.39 -23.54 -62.10
C ASN A 2 -21.28 -23.53 -60.83
N PHE A 3 -21.71 -22.38 -60.31
CA PHE A 3 -22.59 -22.34 -59.11
C PHE A 3 -23.94 -23.06 -59.33
N LEU A 4 -24.54 -22.93 -60.51
CA LEU A 4 -25.79 -23.63 -60.83
C LEU A 4 -25.55 -25.13 -61.02
N VAL A 5 -24.43 -25.50 -61.64
CA VAL A 5 -24.04 -26.91 -61.80
C VAL A 5 -23.81 -27.54 -60.42
N ASP A 6 -23.07 -26.88 -59.53
CA ASP A 6 -22.80 -27.36 -58.16
C ASP A 6 -24.07 -27.47 -57.29
N LEU A 7 -25.08 -26.62 -57.52
CA LEU A 7 -26.35 -26.65 -56.77
C LEU A 7 -27.21 -27.87 -57.13
N PHE A 8 -27.12 -28.34 -58.38
CA PHE A 8 -27.94 -29.43 -58.92
C PHE A 8 -27.16 -30.74 -59.20
N ASP A 9 -25.83 -30.74 -59.13
CA ASP A 9 -24.97 -31.92 -59.34
C ASP A 9 -25.24 -33.05 -58.30
N GLY A 10 -25.89 -32.72 -57.19
CA GLY A 10 -26.27 -33.65 -56.13
C GLY A 10 -27.74 -34.10 -56.14
N GLU A 11 -28.58 -33.66 -57.08
CA GLU A 11 -29.97 -34.12 -57.16
C GLU A 11 -30.02 -35.57 -57.66
N HIS A 12 -30.10 -36.48 -56.68
CA HIS A 12 -30.62 -37.82 -56.85
C HIS A 12 -31.94 -37.81 -57.64
N ASN A 13 -31.84 -38.13 -58.93
CA ASN A 13 -32.72 -39.01 -59.68
C ASN A 13 -34.18 -39.06 -59.17
N PHE A 14 -34.94 -37.99 -59.42
CA PHE A 14 -36.39 -38.00 -59.16
C PHE A 14 -37.15 -38.84 -60.21
N ASP A 15 -36.53 -39.10 -61.37
CA ASP A 15 -37.22 -39.64 -62.57
C ASP A 15 -36.67 -40.97 -63.13
N SER A 16 -36.05 -41.85 -62.34
CA SER A 16 -35.79 -43.23 -62.78
C SER A 16 -36.91 -44.19 -62.36
N VAL A 17 -38.03 -44.08 -63.06
CA VAL A 17 -39.11 -45.09 -63.09
C VAL A 17 -38.62 -46.32 -63.86
N THR A 18 -37.71 -47.11 -63.29
CA THR A 18 -37.50 -48.52 -63.69
C THR A 18 -36.60 -49.26 -62.71
N SER A 19 -37.10 -49.62 -61.52
CA SER A 19 -36.62 -50.82 -60.82
C SER A 19 -37.59 -51.26 -59.73
N ILE A 20 -37.89 -52.56 -59.74
CA ILE A 20 -38.89 -53.26 -58.94
C ILE A 20 -38.36 -53.43 -57.50
N ALA A 21 -38.48 -52.39 -56.70
CA ALA A 21 -38.62 -52.43 -55.25
C ALA A 21 -39.06 -51.03 -54.82
N ARG A 22 -40.30 -50.87 -54.33
CA ARG A 22 -40.89 -49.60 -53.88
C ARG A 22 -40.06 -48.99 -52.73
N ARG A 23 -38.93 -48.34 -53.04
CA ARG A 23 -38.27 -47.41 -52.12
C ARG A 23 -39.20 -46.22 -51.99
N LYS A 24 -40.01 -46.21 -50.92
CA LYS A 24 -40.87 -45.07 -50.58
C LYS A 24 -40.02 -43.80 -50.64
N HIS A 25 -40.44 -42.86 -51.48
CA HIS A 25 -39.80 -41.56 -51.58
C HIS A 25 -39.70 -40.95 -50.17
N ILE A 26 -38.53 -40.44 -49.80
CA ILE A 26 -38.34 -39.83 -48.48
C ILE A 26 -39.26 -38.62 -48.41
N THR A 27 -40.17 -38.60 -47.45
CA THR A 27 -41.04 -37.44 -47.24
C THR A 27 -40.25 -36.35 -46.52
N ILE A 28 -40.58 -35.08 -46.81
CA ILE A 28 -40.02 -33.93 -46.08
C ILE A 28 -40.23 -34.09 -44.57
N GLY A 29 -41.39 -34.63 -44.16
CA GLY A 29 -41.66 -34.93 -42.75
C GLY A 29 -40.71 -35.98 -42.15
N SER A 30 -40.36 -37.02 -42.90
CA SER A 30 -39.37 -38.03 -42.47
C SER A 30 -37.97 -37.44 -42.36
N GLN A 31 -37.58 -36.56 -43.28
CA GLN A 31 -36.31 -35.85 -43.24
C GLN A 31 -36.25 -34.88 -42.05
N PHE A 32 -37.29 -34.07 -41.84
CA PHE A 32 -37.38 -33.15 -40.71
C PHE A 32 -37.35 -33.87 -39.36
N ARG A 33 -38.06 -35.00 -39.24
CA ARG A 33 -38.01 -35.84 -38.03
C ARG A 33 -36.59 -36.34 -37.77
N LYS A 34 -35.90 -36.88 -38.78
CA LYS A 34 -34.51 -37.33 -38.64
C LYS A 34 -33.59 -36.20 -38.18
N SER A 35 -33.75 -35.01 -38.75
CA SER A 35 -32.97 -33.82 -38.35
C SER A 35 -33.29 -33.38 -36.91
N LEU A 36 -34.55 -33.40 -36.49
CA LEU A 36 -34.95 -33.08 -35.11
C LEU A 36 -34.43 -34.11 -34.11
N ASP A 37 -34.57 -35.41 -34.40
CA ASP A 37 -34.09 -36.47 -33.52
C ASP A 37 -32.56 -36.37 -33.33
N LEU A 38 -31.83 -36.07 -34.41
CA LEU A 38 -30.39 -35.81 -34.34
C LEU A 38 -30.07 -34.60 -33.45
N LEU A 39 -30.77 -33.48 -33.63
CA LEU A 39 -30.57 -32.28 -32.82
C LEU A 39 -30.85 -32.53 -31.33
N ILE A 40 -31.97 -33.18 -31.00
CA ILE A 40 -32.33 -33.50 -29.61
C ILE A 40 -31.28 -34.42 -28.99
N SER A 41 -30.77 -35.40 -29.74
CA SER A 41 -29.72 -36.31 -29.26
C SER A 41 -28.40 -35.61 -28.94
N GLN A 42 -28.10 -34.51 -29.63
CA GLN A 42 -26.93 -33.68 -29.36
C GLN A 42 -27.19 -32.79 -28.14
N LEU A 43 -28.35 -32.14 -28.09
CA LEU A 43 -28.74 -31.28 -26.97
C LEU A 43 -28.82 -32.04 -25.65
N SER A 44 -29.25 -33.30 -25.65
CA SER A 44 -29.34 -34.14 -24.45
C SER A 44 -27.99 -34.50 -23.83
N LYS A 45 -26.89 -34.37 -24.58
CA LYS A 45 -25.52 -34.61 -24.09
C LYS A 45 -24.92 -33.39 -23.39
N CYS A 46 -25.56 -32.22 -23.51
CA CYS A 46 -25.08 -30.95 -22.98
C CYS A 46 -25.93 -30.49 -21.78
N GLU A 47 -25.43 -29.50 -21.05
CA GLU A 47 -26.22 -28.78 -20.05
C GLU A 47 -26.98 -27.63 -20.71
N PRO A 48 -28.34 -27.64 -20.73
CA PRO A 48 -29.11 -26.65 -21.46
C PRO A 48 -29.33 -25.37 -20.65
N PHE A 49 -29.06 -24.22 -21.28
CA PHE A 49 -29.47 -22.90 -20.80
C PHE A 49 -30.65 -22.39 -21.62
N PHE A 50 -31.72 -21.96 -20.94
CA PHE A 50 -32.97 -21.58 -21.60
C PHE A 50 -33.13 -20.05 -21.63
N ILE A 51 -33.25 -19.48 -22.83
CA ILE A 51 -33.63 -18.08 -23.06
C ILE A 51 -35.07 -18.08 -23.59
N ARG A 52 -35.92 -17.22 -23.02
CA ARG A 52 -37.34 -17.11 -23.38
C ARG A 52 -37.62 -15.69 -23.84
N CYS A 53 -37.83 -15.53 -25.14
CA CYS A 53 -38.15 -14.24 -25.74
C CYS A 53 -39.64 -13.94 -25.56
N ILE A 54 -39.98 -12.74 -25.10
CA ILE A 54 -41.36 -12.29 -24.88
C ILE A 54 -41.61 -11.05 -25.73
N LYS A 55 -42.68 -11.07 -26.53
CA LYS A 55 -43.11 -9.96 -27.37
C LYS A 55 -43.88 -8.93 -26.52
N PRO A 56 -43.43 -7.67 -26.40
CA PRO A 56 -44.06 -6.72 -25.48
C PRO A 56 -45.37 -6.12 -26.02
N ASN A 57 -45.54 -6.03 -27.35
CA ASN A 57 -46.76 -5.55 -28.01
C ASN A 57 -46.85 -6.05 -29.46
N GLU A 58 -48.07 -6.08 -30.02
CA GLU A 58 -48.31 -6.43 -31.44
C GLU A 58 -47.87 -5.34 -32.43
N MET A 59 -47.91 -4.07 -31.99
CA MET A 59 -47.67 -2.91 -32.84
C MET A 59 -46.19 -2.68 -33.21
N LYS A 60 -45.28 -3.55 -32.75
CA LYS A 60 -43.83 -3.43 -32.91
C LYS A 60 -43.26 -2.09 -32.41
N LYS A 61 -43.95 -1.44 -31.47
CA LYS A 61 -43.52 -0.15 -30.90
C LYS A 61 -42.51 -0.37 -29.78
N PRO A 62 -41.44 0.43 -29.70
CA PRO A 62 -40.54 0.38 -28.56
C PRO A 62 -41.28 0.83 -27.28
N LEU A 63 -40.90 0.27 -26.13
CA LEU A 63 -41.36 0.67 -24.79
C LEU A 63 -42.88 0.59 -24.52
N VAL A 64 -43.66 -0.01 -25.43
CA VAL A 64 -45.09 -0.29 -25.20
C VAL A 64 -45.24 -1.70 -24.65
N PHE A 65 -45.88 -1.83 -23.49
CA PHE A 65 -46.08 -3.11 -22.80
C PHE A 65 -47.57 -3.45 -22.69
N ASP A 66 -47.99 -4.46 -23.45
CA ASP A 66 -49.32 -5.05 -23.38
C ASP A 66 -49.30 -6.18 -22.35
N ARG A 67 -49.96 -5.94 -21.21
CA ARG A 67 -50.01 -6.89 -20.09
C ARG A 67 -50.71 -8.19 -20.47
N ASP A 68 -51.81 -8.13 -21.20
CA ASP A 68 -52.62 -9.31 -21.51
C ASP A 68 -51.95 -10.20 -22.55
N LEU A 69 -51.31 -9.59 -23.54
CA LEU A 69 -50.45 -10.29 -24.49
C LEU A 69 -49.30 -10.99 -23.76
N VAL A 70 -48.56 -10.27 -22.90
CA VAL A 70 -47.42 -10.85 -22.17
C VAL A 70 -47.88 -11.93 -21.19
N CYS A 71 -48.96 -11.74 -20.45
CA CYS A 71 -49.50 -12.76 -19.54
C CYS A 71 -49.98 -14.01 -20.27
N ARG A 72 -50.53 -13.90 -21.49
CA ARG A 72 -50.84 -15.07 -22.33
C ARG A 72 -49.56 -15.79 -22.74
N GLN A 73 -48.53 -15.06 -23.18
CA GLN A 73 -47.21 -15.63 -23.51
C GLN A 73 -46.58 -16.41 -22.37
N LEU A 74 -46.58 -15.84 -21.17
CA LEU A 74 -46.03 -16.50 -19.98
C LEU A 74 -46.80 -17.77 -19.60
N ARG A 75 -48.11 -17.83 -19.88
CA ARG A 75 -48.93 -19.02 -19.65
C ARG A 75 -48.66 -20.11 -20.68
N TYR A 76 -48.78 -19.83 -21.98
CA TYR A 76 -48.62 -20.87 -23.00
C TYR A 76 -47.17 -21.34 -23.17
N SER A 77 -46.18 -20.50 -22.87
CA SER A 77 -44.76 -20.89 -22.89
C SER A 77 -44.36 -21.74 -21.67
N GLY A 78 -45.28 -21.95 -20.72
CA GLY A 78 -45.04 -22.71 -19.50
C GLY A 78 -44.15 -22.00 -18.48
N MET A 79 -43.93 -20.68 -18.64
CA MET A 79 -43.05 -19.92 -17.73
C MET A 79 -43.62 -19.83 -16.32
N MET A 80 -44.93 -19.63 -16.18
CA MET A 80 -45.60 -19.61 -14.86
C MET A 80 -45.45 -20.94 -14.13
N GLU A 81 -45.62 -22.05 -14.86
CA GLU A 81 -45.49 -23.40 -14.29
C GLU A 81 -44.02 -23.73 -13.97
N THR A 82 -43.10 -23.31 -14.84
CA THR A 82 -41.65 -23.43 -14.59
C THR A 82 -41.24 -22.70 -13.31
N ILE A 83 -41.75 -21.48 -13.09
CA ILE A 83 -41.51 -20.71 -11.86
C ILE A 83 -42.12 -21.44 -10.66
N ARG A 84 -43.34 -21.96 -10.78
CA ARG A 84 -44.02 -22.69 -9.71
C ARG A 84 -43.24 -23.94 -9.29
N ILE A 85 -42.81 -24.75 -10.24
CA ILE A 85 -41.99 -25.95 -10.00
C ILE A 85 -40.65 -25.57 -9.37
N ARG A 86 -39.97 -24.54 -9.89
CA ARG A 86 -38.69 -24.07 -9.32
C ARG A 86 -38.84 -23.52 -7.90
N LYS A 87 -39.94 -22.82 -7.60
CA LYS A 87 -40.23 -22.27 -6.27
C LYS A 87 -40.59 -23.35 -5.25
N ALA A 88 -41.32 -24.39 -5.67
CA ALA A 88 -41.64 -25.53 -4.81
C ALA A 88 -40.42 -26.44 -4.58
N GLY A 89 -39.57 -26.57 -5.60
CA GLY A 89 -38.34 -27.35 -5.54
C GLY A 89 -37.12 -26.60 -5.01
N TYR A 90 -35.96 -27.15 -5.34
CA TYR A 90 -34.65 -26.61 -4.98
C TYR A 90 -33.86 -26.32 -6.26
N PRO A 91 -33.93 -25.08 -6.78
CA PRO A 91 -33.33 -24.71 -8.05
C PRO A 91 -31.80 -24.69 -7.98
N ILE A 92 -31.22 -24.41 -6.80
CA ILE A 92 -29.78 -24.34 -6.59
C ILE A 92 -29.26 -25.71 -6.16
N ARG A 93 -28.26 -26.21 -6.88
CA ARG A 93 -27.69 -27.55 -6.70
C ARG A 93 -26.18 -27.48 -6.74
N HIS A 94 -25.53 -27.90 -5.66
CA HIS A 94 -24.07 -27.93 -5.57
C HIS A 94 -23.59 -29.36 -5.35
N ASP A 95 -22.54 -29.78 -6.06
CA ASP A 95 -21.82 -30.99 -5.69
C ASP A 95 -21.18 -30.83 -4.31
N TYR A 96 -21.14 -31.91 -3.53
CA TYR A 96 -20.62 -31.87 -2.16
C TYR A 96 -19.20 -31.29 -2.08
N LYS A 97 -18.31 -31.71 -2.98
CA LYS A 97 -16.92 -31.23 -3.02
C LYS A 97 -16.84 -29.72 -3.26
N SER A 98 -17.57 -29.22 -4.26
CA SER A 98 -17.63 -27.80 -4.62
C SER A 98 -18.26 -26.96 -3.50
N PHE A 99 -19.32 -27.47 -2.87
CA PHE A 99 -19.99 -26.82 -1.75
C PHE A 99 -19.05 -26.65 -0.56
N VAL A 100 -18.38 -27.73 -0.12
CA VAL A 100 -17.44 -27.71 1.00
C VAL A 100 -16.25 -26.82 0.67
N HIS A 101 -15.67 -26.91 -0.52
CA HIS A 101 -14.57 -26.05 -0.93
C HIS A 101 -14.92 -24.56 -0.80
N ARG A 102 -16.14 -24.18 -1.23
CA ARG A 102 -16.61 -22.80 -1.22
C ARG A 102 -16.97 -22.30 0.19
N TYR A 103 -17.69 -23.09 0.97
CA TYR A 103 -18.35 -22.64 2.20
C TYR A 103 -17.69 -23.14 3.50
N ARG A 104 -16.64 -23.99 3.44
CA ARG A 104 -15.91 -24.44 4.65
C ARG A 104 -15.38 -23.31 5.52
N VAL A 105 -15.16 -22.12 4.96
CA VAL A 105 -14.66 -20.96 5.71
C VAL A 105 -15.67 -20.43 6.74
N LEU A 106 -16.95 -20.76 6.57
CA LEU A 106 -18.04 -20.35 7.46
C LEU A 106 -18.01 -21.08 8.80
N VAL A 107 -17.44 -22.28 8.86
CA VAL A 107 -17.44 -23.12 10.06
C VAL A 107 -16.02 -23.55 10.40
N ASN A 108 -15.64 -23.38 11.67
CA ASN A 108 -14.33 -23.79 12.13
C ASN A 108 -14.22 -25.32 12.22
N GLY A 109 -13.03 -25.85 11.92
CA GLY A 109 -12.72 -27.28 12.03
C GLY A 109 -13.10 -28.14 10.83
N ILE A 110 -13.49 -27.55 9.70
CA ILE A 110 -13.67 -28.27 8.43
C ILE A 110 -12.39 -28.13 7.59
N GLY A 111 -11.74 -29.26 7.32
CA GLY A 111 -10.54 -29.35 6.48
C GLY A 111 -10.80 -29.06 4.99
N PRO A 112 -9.77 -29.20 4.14
CA PRO A 112 -9.95 -29.17 2.68
C PRO A 112 -10.94 -30.23 2.20
N ALA A 113 -11.68 -29.94 1.12
CA ALA A 113 -12.72 -30.85 0.60
C ALA A 113 -12.18 -32.24 0.21
N ASP A 114 -10.91 -32.35 -0.19
CA ASP A 114 -10.28 -33.62 -0.56
C ASP A 114 -9.94 -34.53 0.63
N MET A 115 -9.95 -34.00 1.86
CA MET A 115 -9.47 -34.69 3.06
C MET A 115 -10.57 -35.01 4.07
N VAL A 116 -11.82 -34.66 3.75
CA VAL A 116 -12.95 -34.76 4.68
C VAL A 116 -14.12 -35.41 3.98
N ASP A 117 -14.95 -36.15 4.73
CA ASP A 117 -16.26 -36.55 4.25
C ASP A 117 -17.10 -35.32 3.92
N CYS A 118 -17.27 -35.07 2.62
CA CYS A 118 -17.94 -33.87 2.13
C CYS A 118 -19.43 -33.86 2.49
N TYR A 119 -20.07 -35.03 2.68
CA TYR A 119 -21.47 -35.09 3.10
C TYR A 119 -21.62 -34.55 4.52
N THR A 120 -20.87 -35.10 5.48
CA THR A 120 -20.92 -34.66 6.88
C THR A 120 -20.47 -33.21 7.03
N ALA A 121 -19.45 -32.78 6.27
CA ALA A 121 -19.00 -31.39 6.26
C ALA A 121 -20.09 -30.44 5.73
N ALA A 122 -20.75 -30.77 4.61
CA ALA A 122 -21.82 -29.97 4.05
C ALA A 122 -23.04 -29.90 4.98
N LYS A 123 -23.40 -31.02 5.60
CA LYS A 123 -24.47 -31.09 6.62
C LYS A 123 -24.17 -30.15 7.78
N LYS A 124 -22.96 -30.24 8.35
CA LYS A 124 -22.50 -29.36 9.43
C LYS A 124 -22.54 -27.89 9.04
N ILE A 125 -22.11 -27.53 7.83
CA ILE A 125 -22.18 -26.15 7.33
C ILE A 125 -23.63 -25.66 7.28
N CYS A 126 -24.54 -26.45 6.69
CA CYS A 126 -25.94 -26.05 6.55
C CYS A 126 -26.61 -25.92 7.92
N GLU A 127 -26.45 -26.89 8.82
CA GLU A 127 -27.07 -26.85 10.15
C GLU A 127 -26.53 -25.72 11.02
N THR A 128 -25.23 -25.42 10.94
CA THR A 128 -24.61 -24.36 11.75
C THR A 128 -24.94 -22.96 11.24
N VAL A 129 -24.94 -22.76 9.92
CA VAL A 129 -25.09 -21.42 9.32
C VAL A 129 -26.55 -21.10 9.01
N LEU A 130 -27.29 -22.03 8.41
CA LEU A 130 -28.70 -21.82 8.03
C LEU A 130 -29.66 -22.16 9.18
N GLY A 131 -29.24 -23.04 10.09
CA GLY A 131 -30.07 -23.58 11.16
C GLY A 131 -30.81 -24.86 10.76
N ALA A 132 -31.13 -25.69 11.75
CA ALA A 132 -31.74 -27.01 11.54
C ALA A 132 -33.14 -27.00 10.90
N LYS A 133 -33.83 -25.84 10.91
CA LYS A 133 -35.17 -25.68 10.34
C LYS A 133 -35.18 -25.00 8.96
N ALA A 134 -34.01 -24.74 8.37
CA ALA A 134 -33.95 -24.08 7.08
C ALA A 134 -34.38 -25.01 5.94
N ASP A 135 -34.98 -24.42 4.90
CA ASP A 135 -35.37 -25.13 3.68
C ASP A 135 -34.15 -25.51 2.82
N PHE A 136 -33.45 -26.57 3.21
CA PHE A 136 -32.42 -27.23 2.39
C PHE A 136 -32.63 -28.75 2.38
N GLN A 137 -32.09 -29.43 1.37
CA GLN A 137 -32.11 -30.90 1.30
C GLN A 137 -30.73 -31.43 0.91
N LEU A 138 -30.38 -32.58 1.49
CA LEU A 138 -29.13 -33.28 1.21
C LEU A 138 -29.44 -34.54 0.41
N GLY A 139 -29.04 -34.54 -0.87
CA GLY A 139 -29.20 -35.70 -1.74
C GLY A 139 -28.03 -36.67 -1.63
N ARG A 140 -28.00 -37.68 -2.51
CA ARG A 140 -26.89 -38.66 -2.56
C ARG A 140 -25.55 -38.03 -2.95
N THR A 141 -25.55 -37.09 -3.88
CA THR A 141 -24.33 -36.50 -4.45
C THR A 141 -24.27 -34.96 -4.36
N LYS A 142 -25.40 -34.32 -4.05
CA LYS A 142 -25.56 -32.87 -4.14
C LYS A 142 -26.30 -32.29 -2.94
N VAL A 143 -25.97 -31.04 -2.62
CA VAL A 143 -26.69 -30.15 -1.71
C VAL A 143 -27.71 -29.35 -2.52
N PHE A 144 -28.95 -29.29 -2.02
CA PHE A 144 -30.07 -28.63 -2.67
C PHE A 144 -30.54 -27.46 -1.82
N LEU A 145 -30.57 -26.27 -2.40
CA LEU A 145 -30.91 -25.01 -1.74
C LEU A 145 -32.00 -24.27 -2.52
N LYS A 146 -32.77 -23.44 -1.81
CA LYS A 146 -33.55 -22.37 -2.44
C LYS A 146 -32.72 -21.09 -2.50
N ASP A 147 -33.17 -20.13 -3.29
CA ASP A 147 -32.46 -18.89 -3.56
C ASP A 147 -32.14 -18.09 -2.28
N ALA A 148 -33.05 -18.09 -1.30
CA ALA A 148 -32.86 -17.38 -0.04
C ALA A 148 -31.68 -17.96 0.79
N GLN A 149 -31.58 -19.29 0.90
CA GLN A 149 -30.51 -19.94 1.65
C GLN A 149 -29.16 -19.80 0.95
N ASP A 150 -29.12 -19.94 -0.39
CA ASP A 150 -27.87 -19.76 -1.14
C ASP A 150 -27.37 -18.31 -1.05
N LEU A 151 -28.27 -17.33 -1.19
CA LEU A 151 -27.92 -15.92 -1.00
C LEU A 151 -27.38 -15.64 0.40
N PHE A 152 -28.01 -16.20 1.43
CA PHE A 152 -27.54 -16.04 2.81
C PHE A 152 -26.15 -16.63 3.03
N LEU A 153 -25.88 -17.85 2.52
CA LEU A 153 -24.54 -18.45 2.58
C LEU A 153 -23.48 -17.62 1.85
N GLN A 154 -23.83 -17.04 0.70
CA GLN A 154 -22.94 -16.16 -0.06
C GLN A 154 -22.61 -14.88 0.72
N GLN A 155 -23.62 -14.21 1.27
CA GLN A 155 -23.45 -12.99 2.07
C GLN A 155 -22.60 -13.23 3.31
N GLU A 156 -22.87 -14.32 4.04
CA GLU A 156 -22.09 -14.70 5.22
C GLU A 156 -20.63 -15.02 4.88
N ARG A 157 -20.41 -15.67 3.73
CA ARG A 157 -19.07 -15.97 3.26
C ARG A 157 -18.31 -14.70 2.93
N GLU A 158 -18.94 -13.76 2.24
CA GLU A 158 -18.34 -12.47 1.91
C GLU A 158 -18.01 -11.66 3.18
N ARG A 159 -18.94 -11.60 4.13
CA ARG A 159 -18.73 -10.96 5.44
C ARG A 159 -17.48 -11.50 6.15
N MET A 160 -17.43 -12.82 6.33
CA MET A 160 -16.30 -13.49 7.00
C MET A 160 -14.97 -13.32 6.27
N LEU A 161 -14.96 -13.40 4.93
CA LEU A 161 -13.76 -13.18 4.14
C LEU A 161 -13.27 -11.74 4.26
N ASN A 162 -14.17 -10.75 4.20
CA ASN A 162 -13.84 -9.35 4.34
C ASN A 162 -13.24 -9.04 5.72
N GLU A 163 -13.83 -9.55 6.80
CA GLU A 163 -13.30 -9.39 8.16
C GLU A 163 -11.88 -9.97 8.32
N ARG A 164 -11.65 -11.16 7.76
CA ARG A 164 -10.32 -11.80 7.76
C ARG A 164 -9.31 -11.00 6.94
N ILE A 165 -9.69 -10.54 5.75
CA ILE A 165 -8.86 -9.69 4.90
C ILE A 165 -8.48 -8.40 5.63
N ILE A 166 -9.44 -7.71 6.24
CA ILE A 166 -9.19 -6.49 7.03
C ILE A 166 -8.22 -6.78 8.17
N THR A 167 -8.36 -7.93 8.84
CA THR A 167 -7.45 -8.33 9.92
C THR A 167 -6.02 -8.58 9.45
N ILE A 168 -5.84 -9.19 8.27
CA ILE A 168 -4.53 -9.34 7.66
C ILE A 168 -3.96 -7.96 7.27
N GLN A 169 -4.75 -7.15 6.57
CA GLN A 169 -4.35 -5.83 6.10
C GLN A 169 -3.95 -4.90 7.25
N LYS A 170 -4.75 -4.80 8.32
CA LYS A 170 -4.44 -3.96 9.48
C LYS A 170 -3.13 -4.39 10.16
N THR A 171 -2.89 -5.70 10.26
CA THR A 171 -1.69 -6.26 10.87
C THR A 171 -0.45 -5.96 10.04
N VAL A 172 -0.53 -6.19 8.72
CA VAL A 172 0.57 -5.92 7.79
C VAL A 172 0.88 -4.42 7.75
N ARG A 173 -0.13 -3.55 7.60
CA ARG A 173 0.05 -2.08 7.64
C ARG A 173 0.71 -1.62 8.94
N GLY A 174 0.27 -2.16 10.08
CA GLY A 174 0.88 -1.88 11.38
C GLY A 174 2.35 -2.33 11.47
N TRP A 175 2.67 -3.51 10.94
CA TRP A 175 4.06 -4.00 10.89
C TRP A 175 4.95 -3.11 10.03
N ILE A 176 4.50 -2.74 8.82
CA ILE A 176 5.23 -1.84 7.92
C ILE A 176 5.53 -0.50 8.63
N GLN A 177 4.52 0.09 9.27
CA GLN A 177 4.68 1.39 9.92
C GLN A 177 5.61 1.33 11.13
N ARG A 178 5.53 0.27 11.96
CA ARG A 178 6.47 0.07 13.09
C ARG A 178 7.91 -0.09 12.61
N LYS A 179 8.13 -0.85 11.53
CA LYS A 179 9.45 -1.02 10.92
C LYS A 179 10.02 0.30 10.40
N ARG A 180 9.18 1.11 9.72
CA ARG A 180 9.55 2.45 9.23
C ARG A 180 9.90 3.39 10.38
N PHE A 181 9.07 3.44 11.41
CA PHE A 181 9.29 4.27 12.59
C PHE A 181 10.58 3.91 13.33
N ALA A 182 10.86 2.62 13.52
CA ALA A 182 12.08 2.16 14.16
C ALA A 182 13.34 2.65 13.42
N LYS A 183 13.36 2.52 12.08
CA LYS A 183 14.45 3.05 11.24
C LYS A 183 14.62 4.56 11.39
N MET A 184 13.51 5.31 11.31
CA MET A 184 13.51 6.77 11.44
C MET A 184 14.03 7.21 12.82
N ARG A 185 13.61 6.52 13.88
CA ARG A 185 14.04 6.81 15.26
C ARG A 185 15.53 6.57 15.45
N ILE A 186 16.08 5.47 14.93
CA ILE A 186 17.52 5.18 14.99
C ILE A 186 18.32 6.29 14.28
N ALA A 187 17.89 6.67 13.07
CA ALA A 187 18.54 7.75 12.31
C ALA A 187 18.49 9.09 13.07
N ALA A 188 17.32 9.46 13.62
CA ALA A 188 17.16 10.69 14.39
C ALA A 188 18.07 10.71 15.63
N VAL A 189 18.11 9.63 16.41
CA VAL A 189 18.98 9.52 17.59
C VAL A 189 20.46 9.60 17.19
N MET A 190 20.85 8.97 16.07
CA MET A 190 22.21 9.03 15.57
C MET A 190 22.62 10.46 15.19
N ILE A 191 21.76 11.19 14.46
CA ILE A 191 22.00 12.59 14.11
C ILE A 191 22.10 13.45 15.38
N GLN A 192 21.16 13.30 16.31
CA GLN A 192 21.16 14.04 17.57
C GLN A 192 22.45 13.79 18.38
N LYS A 193 22.91 12.53 18.45
CA LYS A 193 24.17 12.17 19.12
C LYS A 193 25.37 12.91 18.49
N HIS A 194 25.49 12.86 17.17
CA HIS A 194 26.61 13.51 16.46
C HIS A 194 26.54 15.03 16.57
N TRP A 195 25.35 15.61 16.48
CA TRP A 195 25.14 17.04 16.64
C TRP A 195 25.55 17.53 18.03
N ARG A 196 25.09 16.87 19.10
CA ARG A 196 25.49 17.21 20.48
C ARG A 196 27.01 17.14 20.65
N GLY A 197 27.65 16.11 20.11
CA GLY A 197 29.11 15.97 20.12
C GLY A 197 29.85 17.03 19.29
N HIS A 198 29.28 17.47 18.16
CA HIS A 198 29.83 18.56 17.36
C HIS A 198 29.75 19.89 18.11
N VAL A 199 28.58 20.22 18.69
CA VAL A 199 28.37 21.44 19.46
C VAL A 199 29.36 21.54 20.63
N GLN A 200 29.55 20.46 21.38
CA GLN A 200 30.49 20.47 22.51
C GLN A 200 31.94 20.66 22.06
N ARG A 201 32.36 20.01 20.97
CA ARG A 201 33.72 20.20 20.41
C ARG A 201 33.94 21.63 19.92
N LYS A 202 32.94 22.22 19.26
CA LYS A 202 32.99 23.62 18.80
C LYS A 202 33.13 24.59 19.97
N ARG A 203 32.35 24.40 21.05
CA ARG A 203 32.46 25.20 22.28
C ARG A 203 33.85 25.10 22.91
N TYR A 204 34.37 23.88 23.06
CA TYR A 204 35.71 23.65 23.59
C TYR A 204 36.80 24.32 22.76
N GLN A 205 36.71 24.26 21.42
CA GLN A 205 37.66 24.95 20.54
C GLN A 205 37.63 26.46 20.74
N GLN A 206 36.43 27.06 20.83
CA GLN A 206 36.28 28.50 21.09
C GLN A 206 36.86 28.91 22.45
N GLU A 207 36.63 28.13 23.50
CA GLU A 207 37.23 28.38 24.82
C GLU A 207 38.75 28.24 24.79
N ARG A 208 39.28 27.22 24.11
CA ARG A 208 40.72 27.03 23.94
C ARG A 208 41.37 28.19 23.19
N GLU A 209 40.75 28.67 22.12
CA GLU A 209 41.21 29.82 21.35
C GLU A 209 41.20 31.10 22.21
N ARG A 210 40.14 31.32 23.00
CA ARG A 210 40.08 32.43 23.96
C ARG A 210 41.23 32.36 24.97
N MET A 211 41.44 31.21 25.61
CA MET A 211 42.55 31.02 26.56
C MET A 211 43.91 31.25 25.91
N LEU A 212 44.11 30.77 24.68
CA LEU A 212 45.36 30.99 23.95
C LEU A 212 45.59 32.48 23.69
N ASN A 213 44.56 33.19 23.25
CA ASN A 213 44.61 34.64 23.03
C ASN A 213 44.92 35.41 24.32
N GLU A 214 44.29 35.05 25.45
CA GLU A 214 44.59 35.66 26.75
C GLU A 214 46.04 35.43 27.20
N ARG A 215 46.58 34.22 26.97
CA ARG A 215 48.00 33.91 27.22
C ARG A 215 48.92 34.76 26.34
N ILE A 216 48.61 34.87 25.05
CA ILE A 216 49.37 35.72 24.11
C ILE A 216 49.36 37.19 24.59
N ILE A 217 48.19 37.72 24.95
CA ILE A 217 48.04 39.10 25.46
C ILE A 217 48.87 39.29 26.74
N THR A 218 48.87 38.31 27.65
CA THR A 218 49.65 38.37 28.89
C THR A 218 51.15 38.42 28.62
N ILE A 219 51.65 37.60 27.69
CA ILE A 219 53.05 37.63 27.26
C ILE A 219 53.38 38.98 26.62
N GLN A 220 52.55 39.45 25.68
CA GLN A 220 52.74 40.75 25.02
C GLN A 220 52.78 41.90 26.03
N LYS A 221 51.85 41.92 27.00
CA LYS A 221 51.83 42.90 28.10
C LYS A 221 53.12 42.87 28.90
N THR A 222 53.61 41.67 29.24
CA THR A 222 54.83 41.49 30.04
C THR A 222 56.06 41.98 29.29
N VAL A 223 56.20 41.62 28.02
CA VAL A 223 57.29 42.05 27.14
C VAL A 223 57.27 43.57 26.94
N ARG A 224 56.12 44.15 26.61
CA ARG A 224 55.96 45.62 26.46
C ARG A 224 56.35 46.35 27.75
N GLY A 225 55.89 45.85 28.91
CA GLY A 225 56.26 46.40 30.21
C GLY A 225 57.77 46.30 30.50
N TRP A 226 58.41 45.18 30.15
CA TRP A 226 59.86 45.01 30.29
C TRP A 226 60.65 45.99 29.41
N ILE A 227 60.27 46.15 28.15
CA ILE A 227 60.89 47.11 27.22
C ILE A 227 60.83 48.53 27.80
N GLN A 228 59.65 48.96 28.28
CA GLN A 228 59.46 50.29 28.82
C GLN A 228 60.26 50.53 30.10
N ARG A 229 60.30 49.55 31.02
CA ARG A 229 61.13 49.63 32.24
C ARG A 229 62.63 49.73 31.90
N LYS A 230 63.12 48.95 30.92
CA LYS A 230 64.51 49.01 30.46
C LYS A 230 64.86 50.38 29.87
N ARG A 231 63.95 50.97 29.07
CA ARG A 231 64.11 52.33 28.51
C ARG A 231 64.14 53.39 29.63
N PHE A 232 63.20 53.33 30.57
CA PHE A 232 63.14 54.25 31.69
C PHE A 232 64.38 54.14 32.60
N ALA A 233 64.87 52.94 32.86
CA ALA A 233 66.09 52.73 33.65
C ALA A 233 67.31 53.42 33.02
N LYS A 234 67.48 53.30 31.70
CA LYS A 234 68.54 54.02 30.95
C LYS A 234 68.39 55.55 31.09
N MET A 235 67.19 56.08 30.86
CA MET A 235 66.91 57.51 31.01
C MET A 235 67.17 58.01 32.43
N ARG A 236 66.77 57.25 33.45
CA ARG A 236 66.97 57.59 34.86
C ARG A 236 68.44 57.63 35.22
N ILE A 237 69.24 56.65 34.77
CA ILE A 237 70.69 56.64 34.98
C ILE A 237 71.33 57.88 34.35
N ALA A 238 70.97 58.22 33.11
CA ALA A 238 71.48 59.41 32.42
C ALA A 238 71.10 60.70 33.19
N ALA A 239 69.83 60.84 33.60
CA ALA A 239 69.35 61.99 34.35
C ALA A 239 70.08 62.15 35.70
N VAL A 240 70.26 61.06 36.44
CA VAL A 240 71.01 61.07 37.72
C VAL A 240 72.48 61.46 37.50
N MET A 241 73.12 60.98 36.43
CA MET A 241 74.50 61.39 36.10
C MET A 241 74.61 62.88 35.77
N ILE A 242 73.67 63.42 34.99
CA ILE A 242 73.60 64.86 34.68
C ILE A 242 73.39 65.65 35.97
N GLN A 243 72.42 65.26 36.80
CA GLN A 243 72.14 65.90 38.08
C GLN A 243 73.34 65.87 39.02
N LYS A 244 74.07 64.73 39.09
CA LYS A 244 75.31 64.59 39.88
C LYS A 244 76.39 65.57 39.39
N HIS A 245 76.63 65.62 38.08
CA HIS A 245 77.61 66.55 37.49
C HIS A 245 77.22 68.01 37.72
N TRP A 246 75.96 68.35 37.51
CA TRP A 246 75.43 69.70 37.72
C TRP A 246 75.56 70.15 39.18
N ARG A 247 75.12 69.31 40.14
CA ARG A 247 75.28 69.60 41.58
C ARG A 247 76.75 69.80 41.95
N GLY A 248 77.65 68.96 41.41
CA GLY A 248 79.10 69.12 41.60
C GLY A 248 79.65 70.42 40.98
N HIS A 249 79.20 70.80 39.79
CA HIS A 249 79.58 72.06 39.15
C HIS A 249 79.11 73.28 39.95
N VAL A 250 77.84 73.30 40.37
CA VAL A 250 77.26 74.37 41.20
C VAL A 250 78.05 74.52 42.51
N GLN A 251 78.38 73.41 43.17
CA GLN A 251 79.15 73.46 44.41
C GLN A 251 80.58 73.99 44.19
N ARG A 252 81.27 73.56 43.13
CA ARG A 252 82.60 74.09 42.77
C ARG A 252 82.56 75.57 42.44
N LYS A 253 81.54 76.03 41.71
CA LYS A 253 81.34 77.46 41.40
C LYS A 253 81.11 78.29 42.67
N ARG A 254 80.34 77.76 43.64
CA ARG A 254 80.18 78.39 44.96
C ARG A 254 81.50 78.46 45.73
N TYR A 255 82.28 77.38 45.75
CA TYR A 255 83.60 77.39 46.38
C TYR A 255 84.54 78.42 45.73
N GLN A 256 84.59 78.50 44.40
CA GLN A 256 85.39 79.50 43.68
C GLN A 256 84.96 80.93 44.03
N GLN A 257 83.66 81.22 44.10
CA GLN A 257 83.19 82.56 44.51
C GLN A 257 83.63 82.93 45.93
N VAL A 258 83.65 81.97 46.86
CA VAL A 258 84.15 82.17 48.22
C VAL A 258 85.67 82.37 48.21
N ASP A 259 86.41 81.59 47.42
CA ASP A 259 87.86 81.67 47.32
C ASP A 259 88.33 82.97 46.65
N ASP A 260 87.64 83.40 45.59
CA ASP A 260 87.84 84.69 44.91
C ASP A 260 87.54 85.86 45.86
N PHE A 261 86.48 85.75 46.69
CA PHE A 261 86.14 86.76 47.71
C PHE A 261 87.20 86.81 48.83
N ILE A 262 87.68 85.66 49.30
CA ILE A 262 88.79 85.58 50.27
C ILE A 262 90.06 86.19 49.66
N SER A 263 90.39 85.88 48.41
CA SER A 263 91.56 86.42 47.69
C SER A 263 91.47 87.93 47.49
N TYR A 264 90.27 88.45 47.18
CA TYR A 264 89.98 89.87 47.11
C TYR A 264 90.20 90.58 48.46
N ILE A 265 89.65 90.03 49.55
CA ILE A 265 89.90 90.56 50.92
C ILE A 265 91.39 90.51 51.26
N THR A 266 92.08 89.42 50.93
CA THR A 266 93.52 89.25 51.21
C THR A 266 94.39 90.26 50.44
N LYS A 267 93.95 90.71 49.25
CA LYS A 267 94.61 91.79 48.49
C LYS A 267 94.32 93.20 49.01
N ILE A 268 93.25 93.40 49.78
CA ILE A 268 92.91 94.70 50.40
C ILE A 268 93.64 94.89 51.73
N ILE A 269 93.99 93.78 52.40
CA ILE A 269 94.68 93.77 53.71
C ILE A 269 96.22 93.85 53.57
N LYS A 270 96.76 93.82 52.34
CA LYS A 270 98.17 94.09 52.01
C LYS A 270 98.33 95.45 51.35
#